data_AF-A0A955V2Q6-F1
#
_entry.id   AF-A0A955V2Q6-F1
#
_cell.length_a   1.000
_cell.length_b   1.000
_cell.length_c   1.000
_cell.angle_alpha   90.00
_cell.angle_beta   90.00
_cell.angle_gamma   90.00
#
_symmetry.space_group_name_H-M   'P 1'
#
loop_
_entity.id
_entity.type
_entity.pdbx_description
1 polymer ?
#
loop_
_entity_poly.entity_id
_entity_poly.type
_entity_poly.pdbx_seq_one_letter_code
_entity_poly.pdbx_strand_id
1 'polypeptide(L)'
;MPKQVDAGALKSEIRAAARRAFARNGIAGTGLEHVARVAGMGRSSLYHYYPDKQSLLRDLVAETLDGERALFRAHLRAEGSVRARLDALIDACVELFDAWAALGRFFLDLRQLDGPRFRRFFRDVRSDVARVLEEGKATGEVAPDLDAPMVAAALIGAIDGLLVQHYFDRRALDPERLRAALRRIAERAIAP
;
A
#
# COMPACT_ATOMS: atom_id res chain seq x y z
N MET A 1 -23.22 12.32 32.11
CA MET A 1 -23.52 11.57 30.86
C MET A 1 -22.30 10.75 30.49
N PRO A 2 -22.41 9.44 30.22
CA PRO A 2 -21.26 8.65 29.77
C PRO A 2 -20.82 9.16 28.40
N LYS A 3 -19.51 9.42 28.21
CA LYS A 3 -18.93 9.69 26.88
C LYS A 3 -19.24 8.48 26.00
N GLN A 4 -20.08 8.64 24.98
CA GLN A 4 -20.15 7.68 23.87
C GLN A 4 -18.77 7.66 23.23
N VAL A 5 -18.00 6.60 23.52
CA VAL A 5 -16.71 6.37 22.90
C VAL A 5 -16.99 5.99 21.44
N ASP A 6 -16.48 6.79 20.51
CA ASP A 6 -16.58 6.52 19.09
C ASP A 6 -15.84 5.21 18.79
N ALA A 7 -16.59 4.20 18.32
CA ALA A 7 -16.06 2.90 17.97
C ALA A 7 -14.99 2.98 16.86
N GLY A 8 -15.05 4.00 15.98
CA GLY A 8 -14.04 4.27 14.97
C GLY A 8 -12.72 4.76 15.58
N ALA A 9 -12.79 5.73 16.50
CA ALA A 9 -11.63 6.23 17.23
C ALA A 9 -10.94 5.09 18.02
N LEU A 10 -11.72 4.26 18.70
CA LEU A 10 -11.19 3.15 19.49
C LEU A 10 -10.53 2.07 18.62
N LYS A 11 -11.11 1.71 17.47
CA LYS A 11 -10.44 0.82 16.50
C LYS A 11 -9.12 1.41 16.00
N SER A 12 -9.07 2.73 15.78
CA SER A 12 -7.83 3.41 15.40
C SER A 12 -6.74 3.27 16.48
N GLU A 13 -7.10 3.49 17.76
CA GLU A 13 -6.19 3.31 18.89
C GLU A 13 -5.69 1.86 19.00
N ILE A 14 -6.59 0.88 18.84
CA ILE A 14 -6.23 -0.55 18.83
C ILE A 14 -5.26 -0.86 17.70
N ARG A 15 -5.52 -0.39 16.48
CA ARG A 15 -4.63 -0.58 15.33
C ARG A 15 -3.26 0.04 15.58
N ALA A 16 -3.20 1.25 16.12
CA ALA A 16 -1.94 1.91 16.47
C ALA A 16 -1.16 1.13 17.55
N ALA A 17 -1.84 0.63 18.58
CA ALA A 17 -1.24 -0.23 19.60
C ALA A 17 -0.72 -1.54 19.02
N ALA A 18 -1.47 -2.15 18.11
CA ALA A 18 -1.08 -3.37 17.40
C ALA A 18 0.18 -3.16 16.57
N ARG A 19 0.25 -2.10 15.76
CA ARG A 19 1.46 -1.75 14.98
C ARG A 19 2.69 -1.61 15.88
N ARG A 20 2.57 -0.91 17.02
CA ARG A 20 3.67 -0.77 17.99
C ARG A 20 4.09 -2.11 18.61
N ALA A 21 3.13 -2.97 18.92
CA ALA A 21 3.41 -4.30 19.47
C ALA A 21 4.12 -5.21 18.47
N PHE A 22 3.65 -5.21 17.22
CA PHE A 22 4.23 -5.99 16.13
C PHE A 22 5.63 -5.50 15.74
N ALA A 23 5.84 -4.18 15.70
CA ALA A 23 7.16 -3.62 15.42
C ALA A 23 8.22 -4.04 16.45
N ARG A 24 7.83 -4.23 17.73
CA ARG A 24 8.76 -4.61 18.80
C ARG A 24 9.00 -6.11 18.92
N ASN A 25 7.95 -6.92 18.85
CA ASN A 25 8.04 -8.36 19.18
C ASN A 25 7.83 -9.27 17.96
N GLY A 26 7.72 -8.67 16.77
CA GLY A 26 7.25 -9.36 15.59
C GLY A 26 5.77 -9.75 15.69
N ILE A 27 5.21 -10.17 14.56
CA ILE A 27 3.81 -10.58 14.52
C ILE A 27 3.65 -11.91 15.25
N ALA A 28 4.45 -12.93 14.94
CA ALA A 28 4.34 -14.25 15.56
C ALA A 28 4.34 -14.19 17.10
N GLY A 29 5.26 -13.41 17.69
CA GLY A 29 5.41 -13.25 19.15
C GLY A 29 4.36 -12.35 19.82
N THR A 30 3.46 -11.72 19.06
CA THR A 30 2.45 -10.80 19.62
C THR A 30 1.05 -11.44 19.60
N GLY A 31 0.46 -11.66 20.77
CA GLY A 31 -0.94 -12.05 20.93
C GLY A 31 -1.87 -10.86 21.16
N LEU A 32 -3.20 -11.07 21.05
CA LEU A 32 -4.20 -10.03 21.33
C LEU A 32 -4.07 -9.48 22.76
N GLU A 33 -3.75 -10.31 23.75
CA GLU A 33 -3.54 -9.86 25.13
C GLU A 33 -2.44 -8.81 25.26
N HIS A 34 -1.34 -8.98 24.52
CA HIS A 34 -0.25 -8.00 24.49
C HIS A 34 -0.74 -6.69 23.85
N VAL A 35 -1.52 -6.78 22.77
CA VAL A 35 -2.12 -5.60 22.13
C VAL A 35 -3.06 -4.87 23.09
N ALA A 36 -3.90 -5.59 23.83
CA ALA A 36 -4.82 -5.01 24.83
C ALA A 36 -4.04 -4.19 25.87
N ARG A 37 -2.94 -4.77 26.40
CA ARG A 37 -2.06 -4.08 27.34
C ARG A 37 -1.41 -2.85 26.74
N VAL A 38 -0.93 -2.90 25.49
CA VAL A 38 -0.33 -1.74 24.80
C VAL A 38 -1.37 -0.67 24.48
N ALA A 39 -2.63 -1.05 24.29
CA ALA A 39 -3.76 -0.14 24.07
C ALA A 39 -4.32 0.44 25.39
N GLY A 40 -3.89 -0.04 26.56
CA GLY A 40 -4.47 0.34 27.84
C GLY A 40 -5.91 -0.16 28.02
N MET A 41 -6.29 -1.24 27.32
CA MET A 41 -7.65 -1.78 27.30
C MET A 41 -7.73 -3.13 28.03
N GLY A 42 -8.90 -3.42 28.59
CA GLY A 42 -9.21 -4.75 29.13
C GLY A 42 -9.27 -5.81 28.02
N ARG A 43 -8.89 -7.05 28.35
CA ARG A 43 -8.93 -8.18 27.41
C ARG A 43 -10.31 -8.34 26.78
N SER A 44 -11.37 -8.37 27.58
CA SER A 44 -12.76 -8.49 27.10
C SER A 44 -13.11 -7.40 26.06
N SER A 45 -12.71 -6.16 26.30
CA SER A 45 -12.93 -5.05 25.38
C SER A 45 -12.22 -5.24 24.04
N LEU A 46 -10.96 -5.71 24.03
CA LEU A 46 -10.26 -5.97 22.77
C LEU A 46 -10.91 -7.13 21.99
N TYR A 47 -11.28 -8.22 22.67
CA TYR A 47 -11.93 -9.37 22.03
C TYR A 47 -13.32 -9.05 21.47
N HIS A 48 -14.00 -8.04 22.01
CA HIS A 48 -15.24 -7.51 21.42
C HIS A 48 -15.01 -6.89 20.04
N TYR A 49 -13.89 -6.18 19.82
CA TYR A 49 -13.55 -5.59 18.53
C TYR A 49 -12.89 -6.57 17.56
N TYR A 50 -12.04 -7.46 18.09
CA TYR A 50 -11.24 -8.41 17.33
C TYR A 50 -11.29 -9.78 18.01
N PRO A 51 -12.16 -10.71 17.56
CA PRO A 51 -12.31 -12.02 18.20
C PRO A 51 -11.04 -12.87 18.12
N ASP A 52 -10.21 -12.62 17.11
CA ASP A 52 -8.93 -13.29 16.92
C ASP A 52 -7.88 -12.35 16.32
N LYS A 53 -6.61 -12.75 16.42
CA LYS A 53 -5.49 -11.98 15.86
C LYS A 53 -5.60 -11.78 14.35
N GLN A 54 -6.19 -12.72 13.62
CA GLN A 54 -6.32 -12.64 12.17
C GLN A 54 -7.32 -11.55 11.75
N SER A 55 -8.38 -11.32 12.52
CA SER A 55 -9.35 -10.25 12.30
C SER A 55 -8.70 -8.87 12.46
N LEU A 56 -7.86 -8.70 13.49
CA LEU A 56 -7.07 -7.48 13.68
C LEU A 56 -6.08 -7.25 12.54
N LEU A 57 -5.41 -8.32 12.10
CA LEU A 57 -4.46 -8.25 10.99
C LEU A 57 -5.15 -7.89 9.67
N ARG A 58 -6.30 -8.50 9.35
CA ARG A 58 -7.10 -8.14 8.16
C ARG A 58 -7.56 -6.68 8.20
N ASP A 59 -7.95 -6.18 9.36
CA ASP A 59 -8.36 -4.78 9.52
C ASP A 59 -7.19 -3.81 9.35
N LEU A 60 -6.00 -4.14 9.88
CA LEU A 60 -4.77 -3.38 9.63
C LEU A 60 -4.40 -3.33 8.15
N VAL A 61 -4.55 -4.45 7.43
CA VAL A 61 -4.32 -4.49 5.98
C VAL A 61 -5.34 -3.65 5.24
N ALA A 62 -6.62 -3.77 5.60
CA ALA A 62 -7.68 -2.98 5.00
C ALA A 62 -7.40 -1.49 5.12
N GLU A 63 -7.09 -1.02 6.33
CA GLU A 63 -6.76 0.38 6.59
C GLU A 63 -5.50 0.84 5.85
N THR A 64 -4.47 -0.02 5.77
CA THR A 64 -3.25 0.29 5.01
C THR A 64 -3.53 0.44 3.52
N LEU A 65 -4.19 -0.55 2.89
CA LEU A 65 -4.49 -0.52 1.45
C LEU A 65 -5.48 0.60 1.08
N ASP A 66 -6.39 0.96 1.99
CA ASP A 66 -7.30 2.09 1.80
C ASP A 66 -6.54 3.43 1.84
N GLY A 67 -5.62 3.59 2.80
CA GLY A 67 -4.77 4.78 2.90
C GLY A 67 -3.84 4.94 1.70
N GLU A 68 -3.17 3.87 1.28
CA GLU A 68 -2.30 3.89 0.10
C GLU A 68 -3.05 4.17 -1.19
N ARG A 69 -4.22 3.54 -1.38
CA ARG A 69 -5.06 3.85 -2.55
C ARG A 69 -5.44 5.32 -2.57
N ALA A 70 -5.76 5.91 -1.41
CA ALA A 70 -6.06 7.33 -1.33
C ALA A 70 -4.85 8.21 -1.67
N LEU A 71 -3.66 7.88 -1.15
CA LEU A 71 -2.40 8.56 -1.44
C LEU A 71 -2.07 8.50 -2.94
N PHE A 72 -2.06 7.30 -3.52
CA PHE A 72 -1.75 7.09 -4.93
C PHE A 72 -2.73 7.81 -5.84
N ARG A 73 -4.02 7.79 -5.49
CA ARG A 73 -5.06 8.52 -6.21
C ARG A 73 -4.88 10.03 -6.12
N ALA A 74 -4.38 10.57 -5.00
CA ALA A 74 -4.13 12.00 -4.86
C ALA A 74 -3.05 12.47 -5.85
N HIS A 75 -1.90 11.77 -5.91
CA HIS A 75 -0.87 12.01 -6.95
C HIS A 75 -1.45 11.77 -8.37
N LEU A 76 -2.20 10.66 -8.49
CA LEU A 76 -3.09 10.25 -9.56
C LEU A 76 -4.02 11.33 -10.15
N ARG A 77 -4.37 12.35 -9.37
CA ARG A 77 -5.39 13.35 -9.74
C ARG A 77 -4.89 14.77 -9.63
N ALA A 78 -3.63 14.94 -9.25
CA ALA A 78 -2.99 16.25 -9.22
C ALA A 78 -2.93 16.85 -10.62
N GLU A 79 -2.89 18.17 -10.68
CA GLU A 79 -2.64 18.91 -11.91
C GLU A 79 -1.19 18.67 -12.38
N GLY A 80 -0.98 18.79 -13.70
CA GLY A 80 0.34 18.65 -14.33
C GLY A 80 0.37 17.55 -15.39
N SER A 81 1.56 17.37 -15.96
CA SER A 81 1.81 16.39 -17.02
C SER A 81 1.60 14.96 -16.53
N VAL A 82 1.34 14.04 -17.47
CA VAL A 82 1.26 12.60 -17.19
C VAL A 82 2.52 12.13 -16.51
N ARG A 83 3.67 12.57 -17.00
CA ARG A 83 4.98 12.27 -16.41
C ARG A 83 5.07 12.69 -14.95
N ALA A 84 4.73 13.92 -14.61
CA ALA A 84 4.84 14.41 -13.24
C ALA A 84 3.96 13.59 -12.28
N ARG A 85 2.76 13.21 -12.72
CA ARG A 85 1.83 12.37 -11.95
C ARG A 85 2.36 10.94 -11.77
N LEU A 86 2.98 10.35 -12.80
CA LEU A 86 3.61 9.03 -12.71
C LEU A 86 4.86 9.04 -11.83
N ASP A 87 5.70 10.07 -11.93
CA ASP A 87 6.88 10.23 -11.08
C ASP A 87 6.48 10.34 -9.61
N ALA A 88 5.44 11.12 -9.30
CA ALA A 88 4.91 11.24 -7.94
C ALA A 88 4.31 9.92 -7.42
N LEU A 89 3.64 9.14 -8.28
CA LEU A 89 3.19 7.79 -7.90
C LEU A 89 4.38 6.86 -7.61
N ILE A 90 5.41 6.89 -8.45
CA ILE A 90 6.63 6.08 -8.25
C ILE A 90 7.28 6.47 -6.93
N ASP A 91 7.34 7.76 -6.62
CA ASP A 91 7.92 8.24 -5.38
C ASP A 91 7.17 7.72 -4.15
N ALA A 92 5.84 7.87 -4.15
CA ALA A 92 4.99 7.37 -3.09
C ALA A 92 5.13 5.84 -2.93
N CYS A 93 5.23 5.09 -4.04
CA CYS A 93 5.47 3.65 -3.98
C CYS A 93 6.82 3.32 -3.34
N VAL A 94 7.90 3.96 -3.79
CA VAL A 94 9.28 3.70 -3.32
C VAL A 94 9.44 4.05 -1.85
N GLU A 95 8.82 5.14 -1.37
CA GLU A 95 8.83 5.53 0.05
C GLU A 95 8.20 4.47 0.96
N LEU A 96 7.30 3.64 0.42
CA LEU A 96 6.66 2.56 1.15
C LEU A 96 7.48 1.26 1.15
N PHE A 97 8.56 1.15 0.36
CA PHE A 97 9.29 -0.12 0.20
C PHE A 97 9.85 -0.65 1.51
N ASP A 98 10.45 0.23 2.32
CA ASP A 98 11.03 -0.15 3.60
C ASP A 98 9.98 -0.59 4.60
N ALA A 99 8.83 0.11 4.64
CA ALA A 99 7.71 -0.23 5.50
C ALA A 99 7.13 -1.60 5.13
N TRP A 100 6.95 -1.86 3.83
CA TRP A 100 6.48 -3.14 3.33
C TRP A 100 7.48 -4.27 3.56
N ALA A 101 8.76 -4.04 3.31
CA ALA A 101 9.81 -5.01 3.57
C ALA A 101 9.95 -5.34 5.06
N ALA A 102 9.72 -4.37 5.95
CA ALA A 102 9.69 -4.61 7.40
C ALA A 102 8.49 -5.49 7.84
N LEU A 103 7.37 -5.42 7.11
CA LEU A 103 6.26 -6.37 7.28
C LEU A 103 6.58 -7.74 6.67
N GLY A 104 7.50 -7.80 5.72
CA GLY A 104 8.16 -9.00 5.24
C GLY A 104 7.25 -10.15 4.85
N ARG A 105 7.62 -11.38 5.25
CA ARG A 105 6.86 -12.60 4.94
C ARG A 105 5.38 -12.51 5.34
N PHE A 106 5.06 -11.77 6.39
CA PHE A 106 3.68 -11.59 6.81
C PHE A 106 2.83 -10.87 5.76
N PHE A 107 3.37 -9.88 5.05
CA PHE A 107 2.63 -9.23 3.97
C PHE A 107 2.35 -10.20 2.81
N LEU A 108 3.30 -11.09 2.49
CA LEU A 108 3.11 -12.14 1.49
C LEU A 108 2.05 -13.17 1.93
N ASP A 109 2.06 -13.56 3.19
CA ASP A 109 1.06 -14.48 3.75
C ASP A 109 -0.34 -13.83 3.78
N LEU A 110 -0.43 -12.52 4.06
CA LEU A 110 -1.69 -11.77 4.02
C LEU A 110 -2.28 -11.65 2.62
N ARG A 111 -1.44 -11.53 1.59
CA ARG A 111 -1.91 -11.56 0.19
C ARG A 111 -2.66 -12.85 -0.11
N GLN A 112 -2.25 -13.96 0.51
CA GLN A 112 -2.93 -15.25 0.39
C GLN A 112 -4.21 -15.29 1.25
N LEU A 113 -4.18 -14.69 2.45
CA LEU A 113 -5.33 -14.66 3.37
C LEU A 113 -6.48 -13.75 2.92
N ASP A 114 -6.20 -12.62 2.26
CA ASP A 114 -7.22 -11.68 1.76
C ASP A 114 -7.00 -11.33 0.27
N GLY A 115 -6.86 -12.37 -0.54
CA GLY A 115 -6.71 -12.24 -2.00
C GLY A 115 -7.77 -11.35 -2.68
N PRO A 116 -9.07 -11.42 -2.34
CA PRO A 116 -10.08 -10.52 -2.91
C PRO A 116 -9.77 -9.03 -2.71
N ARG A 117 -9.26 -8.64 -1.54
CA ARG A 117 -8.92 -7.25 -1.25
C ARG A 117 -7.72 -6.76 -2.05
N PHE A 118 -6.66 -7.58 -2.13
CA PHE A 118 -5.51 -7.25 -2.98
C PHE A 118 -5.89 -7.17 -4.46
N ARG A 119 -6.73 -8.09 -4.95
CA ARG A 119 -7.26 -8.02 -6.33
C ARG A 119 -7.99 -6.70 -6.59
N ARG A 120 -8.80 -6.24 -5.63
CA ARG A 120 -9.48 -4.94 -5.73
C ARG A 120 -8.48 -3.79 -5.71
N PHE A 121 -7.54 -3.77 -4.77
CA PHE A 121 -6.51 -2.74 -4.68
C PHE A 121 -5.74 -2.59 -6.00
N PHE A 122 -5.17 -3.68 -6.53
CA PHE A 122 -4.42 -3.62 -7.78
C PHE A 122 -5.28 -3.29 -8.99
N ARG A 123 -6.56 -3.70 -9.02
CA ARG A 123 -7.49 -3.25 -10.07
C ARG A 123 -7.72 -1.74 -10.01
N ASP A 124 -7.99 -1.21 -8.83
CA ASP A 124 -8.29 0.22 -8.66
C ASP A 124 -7.06 1.08 -9.01
N VAL A 125 -5.86 0.69 -8.55
CA VAL A 125 -4.61 1.39 -8.87
C VAL A 125 -4.30 1.34 -10.38
N ARG A 126 -4.39 0.17 -11.02
CA ARG A 126 -4.19 0.05 -12.48
C ARG A 126 -5.20 0.88 -13.27
N SER A 127 -6.46 0.90 -12.83
CA SER A 127 -7.49 1.73 -13.44
C SER A 127 -7.21 3.22 -13.30
N ASP A 128 -6.73 3.66 -12.13
CA ASP A 128 -6.38 5.05 -11.89
C ASP A 128 -5.18 5.49 -12.77
N VAL A 129 -4.16 4.63 -12.93
CA VAL A 129 -3.01 4.87 -13.82
C VAL A 129 -3.41 4.88 -15.30
N ALA A 130 -4.18 3.89 -15.75
CA ALA A 130 -4.62 3.80 -17.14
C ALA A 130 -5.41 5.05 -17.56
N ARG A 131 -6.23 5.61 -16.66
CA ARG A 131 -6.94 6.87 -16.92
C ARG A 131 -5.98 8.04 -17.16
N VAL A 132 -4.89 8.15 -16.41
CA VAL A 132 -3.88 9.22 -16.64
C VAL A 132 -3.21 9.05 -18.00
N LEU A 133 -2.92 7.81 -18.41
CA LEU A 133 -2.35 7.53 -19.72
C LEU A 133 -3.31 7.90 -20.86
N GLU A 134 -4.61 7.58 -20.72
CA GLU A 134 -5.63 7.97 -21.69
C GLU A 134 -5.81 9.50 -21.77
N GLU A 135 -5.76 10.21 -20.63
CA GLU A 135 -5.73 11.69 -20.60
C GLU A 135 -4.51 12.23 -21.38
N GLY A 136 -3.37 11.57 -21.26
CA GLY A 136 -2.14 11.90 -21.98
C GLY A 136 -2.20 11.72 -23.49
N LYS A 137 -2.98 10.75 -23.99
CA LYS A 137 -3.17 10.57 -25.43
C LYS A 137 -3.90 11.76 -26.05
N ALA A 138 -4.90 12.30 -25.35
CA ALA A 138 -5.65 13.47 -25.81
C ALA A 138 -4.79 14.74 -25.87
N THR A 139 -3.71 14.81 -25.09
CA THR A 139 -2.78 15.95 -25.05
C THR A 139 -1.52 15.75 -25.90
N GLY A 140 -1.32 14.55 -26.47
CA GLY A 140 -0.12 14.18 -27.23
C GLY A 140 1.11 13.88 -26.37
N GLU A 141 0.98 13.85 -25.03
CA GLU A 141 2.05 13.43 -24.13
C GLU A 141 2.30 11.91 -24.16
N VAL A 142 1.28 11.15 -24.58
CA VAL A 142 1.30 9.68 -24.64
C VAL A 142 1.04 9.21 -26.07
N ALA A 143 1.78 8.20 -26.52
CA ALA A 143 1.57 7.58 -27.84
C ALA A 143 0.09 7.18 -28.06
N PRO A 144 -0.52 7.53 -29.20
CA PRO A 144 -1.95 7.35 -29.43
C PRO A 144 -2.38 5.88 -29.47
N ASP A 145 -1.49 4.98 -29.88
CA ASP A 145 -1.70 3.53 -29.99
C ASP A 145 -1.30 2.75 -28.73
N LEU A 146 -0.84 3.43 -27.67
CA LEU A 146 -0.47 2.80 -26.40
C LEU A 146 -1.63 2.00 -25.79
N ASP A 147 -1.43 0.73 -25.44
CA ASP A 147 -2.37 -0.03 -24.60
C ASP A 147 -2.26 0.43 -23.13
N ALA A 148 -2.99 1.50 -22.78
CA ALA A 148 -2.93 2.09 -21.44
C ALA A 148 -3.26 1.11 -20.31
N PRO A 149 -4.31 0.25 -20.40
CA PRO A 149 -4.54 -0.79 -19.40
C PRO A 149 -3.34 -1.74 -19.21
N MET A 150 -2.72 -2.19 -20.29
CA MET A 150 -1.60 -3.14 -20.20
C MET A 150 -0.33 -2.46 -19.70
N VAL A 151 -0.04 -1.25 -20.16
CA VAL A 151 1.12 -0.47 -19.69
C VAL A 151 0.96 -0.10 -18.21
N ALA A 152 -0.23 0.28 -17.77
CA ALA A 152 -0.52 0.47 -16.35
C ALA A 152 -0.26 -0.81 -15.54
N ALA A 153 -0.69 -1.96 -16.04
CA ALA A 153 -0.42 -3.25 -15.40
C ALA A 153 1.08 -3.57 -15.34
N ALA A 154 1.83 -3.29 -16.41
CA ALA A 154 3.27 -3.51 -16.46
C ALA A 154 4.04 -2.59 -15.50
N LEU A 155 3.68 -1.30 -15.43
CA LEU A 155 4.31 -0.35 -14.50
C LEU A 155 4.07 -0.75 -13.04
N ILE A 156 2.82 -1.06 -12.68
CA ILE A 156 2.50 -1.53 -11.32
C ILE A 156 3.14 -2.87 -11.01
N GLY A 157 3.18 -3.79 -11.99
CA GLY A 157 3.85 -5.09 -11.85
C GLY A 157 5.36 -4.95 -11.64
N ALA A 158 6.01 -4.01 -12.33
CA ALA A 158 7.43 -3.72 -12.12
C ALA A 158 7.70 -3.19 -10.71
N ILE A 159 6.89 -2.26 -10.22
CA ILE A 159 6.99 -1.74 -8.85
C ILE A 159 6.79 -2.86 -7.83
N ASP A 160 5.73 -3.67 -7.96
CA ASP A 160 5.44 -4.77 -7.03
C ASP A 160 6.54 -5.84 -7.04
N GLY A 161 7.04 -6.20 -8.22
CA GLY A 161 8.14 -7.16 -8.36
C GLY A 161 9.46 -6.66 -7.78
N LEU A 162 9.76 -5.36 -7.91
CA LEU A 162 10.94 -4.75 -7.31
C LEU A 162 10.81 -4.63 -5.79
N LEU A 163 9.61 -4.37 -5.27
CA LEU A 163 9.34 -4.40 -3.84
C LEU A 163 9.64 -5.79 -3.24
N VAL A 164 9.17 -6.85 -3.91
CA VAL A 164 9.44 -8.23 -3.47
C VAL A 164 10.93 -8.54 -3.49
N GLN A 165 11.66 -8.11 -4.52
CA GLN A 165 13.11 -8.29 -4.59
C GLN A 165 13.85 -7.48 -3.53
N HIS A 166 13.44 -6.23 -3.29
CA HIS A 166 13.99 -5.38 -2.23
C HIS A 166 13.82 -6.02 -0.84
N TYR A 167 12.71 -6.71 -0.58
CA TYR A 167 12.53 -7.46 0.66
C TYR A 167 13.62 -8.53 0.88
N PHE A 168 14.05 -9.24 -0.18
CA PHE A 168 15.06 -10.29 -0.08
C PHE A 168 16.50 -9.76 -0.17
N ASP A 169 16.75 -8.70 -0.92
CA ASP A 169 18.09 -8.12 -1.12
C ASP A 169 18.06 -6.58 -1.13
N ARG A 170 17.91 -6.02 0.08
CA ARG A 170 17.85 -4.57 0.30
C ARG A 170 19.11 -3.82 -0.17
N ARG A 171 20.27 -4.50 -0.20
CA ARG A 171 21.54 -3.87 -0.56
C ARG A 171 21.69 -3.74 -2.07
N ALA A 172 21.29 -4.76 -2.82
CA ALA A 172 21.35 -4.70 -4.28
C ALA A 172 20.25 -3.80 -4.86
N LEU A 173 19.06 -3.78 -4.23
CA LEU A 173 17.87 -3.06 -4.69
C LEU A 173 17.66 -1.80 -3.85
N ASP A 174 18.59 -0.85 -3.95
CA ASP A 174 18.54 0.44 -3.25
C ASP A 174 17.36 1.32 -3.75
N PRO A 175 16.53 1.89 -2.85
CA PRO A 175 15.34 2.67 -3.22
C PRO A 175 15.59 3.81 -4.22
N GLU A 176 16.70 4.53 -4.09
CA GLU A 176 17.00 5.66 -4.99
C GLU A 176 17.37 5.18 -6.40
N ARG A 177 18.13 4.09 -6.49
CA ARG A 177 18.42 3.45 -7.78
C ARG A 177 17.15 2.90 -8.43
N LEU A 178 16.24 2.33 -7.64
CA LEU A 178 14.94 1.83 -8.13
C LEU A 178 14.05 2.96 -8.63
N ARG A 179 13.95 4.07 -7.88
CA ARG A 179 13.22 5.28 -8.27
C ARG A 179 13.69 5.77 -9.63
N ALA A 180 14.99 5.97 -9.79
CA ALA A 180 15.56 6.45 -11.06
C ALA A 180 15.33 5.47 -12.23
N ALA A 181 15.37 4.16 -11.98
CA ALA A 181 15.10 3.16 -13.01
C ALA A 181 13.63 3.14 -13.43
N LEU A 182 12.70 3.16 -12.46
CA LEU A 182 11.26 3.16 -12.68
C LEU A 182 10.81 4.41 -13.46
N ARG A 183 11.33 5.59 -13.12
CA ARG A 183 11.02 6.82 -13.87
C ARG A 183 11.47 6.75 -15.33
N ARG A 184 12.68 6.22 -15.60
CA ARG A 184 13.16 6.01 -16.98
C ARG A 184 12.30 5.00 -17.74
N ILE A 185 11.82 3.95 -17.08
CA ILE A 185 10.90 2.98 -17.69
C ILE A 185 9.58 3.65 -18.03
N ALA A 186 8.98 4.40 -17.10
CA ALA A 186 7.73 5.11 -17.31
C ALA A 186 7.84 6.13 -18.44
N GLU A 187 8.92 6.92 -18.46
CA GLU A 187 9.25 7.87 -19.53
C GLU A 187 9.24 7.22 -20.92
N ARG A 188 9.99 6.13 -21.08
CA ARG A 188 10.09 5.44 -22.37
C ARG A 188 8.80 4.73 -22.75
N ALA A 189 8.05 4.26 -21.76
CA ALA A 189 6.80 3.55 -21.99
C ALA A 189 5.72 4.49 -22.55
N ILE A 190 5.75 5.79 -22.22
CA ILE A 190 4.69 6.72 -22.64
C ILE A 190 5.07 7.59 -23.84
N ALA A 191 6.37 7.74 -24.14
CA ALA A 191 6.84 8.63 -25.20
C ALA A 191 6.14 8.33 -26.56
N PRO A 192 5.72 9.37 -27.32
CA PRO A 192 5.16 9.23 -28.66
C PRO A 192 6.09 8.58 -29.69
#